data_AF-A0A151JA35-F1
#
_entry.id   AF-A0A151JA35-F1
#
_cell.length_a   1.000
_cell.length_b   1.000
_cell.length_c   1.000
_cell.angle_alpha   90.00
_cell.angle_beta   90.00
_cell.angle_gamma   90.00
#
_symmetry.space_group_name_H-M   'P 1'
#
loop_
_entity.id
_entity.type
_entity.pdbx_description
1 polymer ?
#
loop_
_entity_poly.entity_id
_entity_poly.type
_entity_poly.pdbx_seq_one_letter_code
_entity_poly.pdbx_strand_id
1 'polypeptide(L)'
;MQSNKIKLNNIAIGDNIILPRAVWRAFIERRADIERFVQSNAPSSLSVQDLVIEIVKMRDANVVKLTLRDTCLYMKPSTVLFMFKLEHCVENVYSELCQYTHTVNGKFKSI
;
A
#
# COMPACT_ATOMS: atom_id res chain seq x y z
N MET A 1 -0.12 21.19 7.47
CA MET A 1 0.09 19.76 7.83
C MET A 1 0.13 18.96 6.54
N GLN A 2 1.30 18.43 6.17
CA GLN A 2 1.45 17.60 4.97
C GLN A 2 0.90 16.21 5.26
N SER A 3 -0.14 15.79 4.54
CA SER A 3 -0.65 14.43 4.61
C SER A 3 0.38 13.47 4.01
N ASN A 4 0.90 12.56 4.84
CA ASN A 4 1.77 11.49 4.40
C ASN A 4 0.96 10.51 3.53
N LYS A 5 1.33 10.39 2.26
CA LYS A 5 0.69 9.53 1.26
C LYS A 5 1.75 8.60 0.68
N ILE A 6 1.41 7.33 0.47
CA ILE A 6 2.31 6.34 -0.13
C ILE A 6 1.94 6.18 -1.59
N LYS A 7 2.92 6.33 -2.47
CA LYS A 7 2.77 6.14 -3.92
C LYS A 7 3.25 4.73 -4.28
N LEU A 8 2.38 3.91 -4.86
CA LEU A 8 2.74 2.61 -5.41
C LEU A 8 2.84 2.72 -6.93
N ASN A 9 3.98 2.30 -7.49
CA ASN A 9 4.24 2.32 -8.93
C ASN A 9 4.34 0.87 -9.43
N ASN A 10 3.72 0.55 -10.57
CA ASN A 10 4.00 -0.70 -11.28
C ASN A 10 5.12 -0.47 -12.32
N ILE A 11 6.15 -1.32 -12.32
CA ILE A 11 7.32 -1.20 -13.21
C ILE A 11 6.98 -1.57 -14.68
N ALA A 12 5.80 -2.15 -14.96
CA ALA A 12 5.41 -2.53 -16.32
C ALA A 12 4.47 -1.54 -17.03
N ILE A 13 3.69 -0.74 -16.30
CA ILE A 13 2.75 0.26 -16.84
C ILE A 13 2.69 1.37 -15.79
N GLY A 14 3.03 2.61 -16.13
CA GLY A 14 3.28 3.74 -15.23
C GLY A 14 2.08 4.26 -14.41
N ASP A 15 1.12 3.40 -14.10
CA ASP A 15 -0.03 3.73 -13.27
C ASP A 15 0.40 3.83 -11.80
N ASN A 16 -0.06 4.89 -11.15
CA ASN A 16 0.26 5.19 -9.77
C ASN A 16 -1.01 5.28 -8.96
N ILE A 17 -1.11 4.51 -7.89
CA ILE A 17 -2.14 4.71 -6.86
C ILE A 17 -1.49 5.36 -5.65
N ILE A 18 -2.13 6.40 -5.14
CA ILE A 18 -1.66 7.11 -3.95
C ILE A 18 -2.56 6.72 -2.78
N LEU A 19 -2.02 5.92 -1.87
CA LEU A 19 -2.73 5.47 -0.68
C LEU A 19 -2.59 6.49 0.45
N PRO A 20 -3.70 7.05 0.97
CA PRO A 20 -3.68 7.79 2.23
C PRO A 20 -3.15 6.90 3.37
N ARG A 21 -2.45 7.49 4.35
CA ARG A 21 -1.90 6.76 5.49
C ARG A 21 -2.92 5.85 6.19
N ALA A 22 -4.16 6.31 6.37
CA ALA A 22 -5.20 5.52 7.01
C ALA A 22 -5.57 4.24 6.24
N VAL A 23 -5.62 4.35 4.91
CA VAL A 23 -5.91 3.23 4.00
C VAL A 23 -4.73 2.26 3.97
N TRP A 24 -3.50 2.79 3.87
CA TRP A 24 -2.29 1.95 3.96
C TRP A 24 -2.22 1.18 5.27
N ARG A 25 -2.49 1.86 6.39
CA ARG A 25 -2.46 1.22 7.70
C ARG A 25 -3.49 0.09 7.80
N ALA A 26 -4.72 0.31 7.36
CA ALA A 26 -5.74 -0.74 7.36
C ALA A 26 -5.39 -1.89 6.39
N PHE A 27 -4.76 -1.58 5.25
CA PHE A 27 -4.24 -2.59 4.33
C PHE A 27 -3.19 -3.49 5.01
N ILE A 28 -2.27 -2.90 5.78
CA ILE A 28 -1.27 -3.64 6.55
C ILE A 28 -1.89 -4.42 7.72
N GLU A 29 -2.80 -3.82 8.48
CA GLU A 29 -3.47 -4.48 9.61
C GLU A 29 -4.27 -5.72 9.16
N ARG A 30 -4.77 -5.72 7.91
CA ARG A 30 -5.47 -6.85 7.29
C ARG A 30 -4.57 -7.77 6.47
N ARG A 31 -3.25 -7.71 6.65
CA ARG A 31 -2.27 -8.49 5.90
C ARG A 31 -2.62 -9.98 5.78
N ALA A 32 -2.92 -10.65 6.89
CA ALA A 32 -3.22 -12.09 6.87
C ALA A 32 -4.45 -12.43 6.01
N ASP A 33 -5.50 -11.60 6.08
CA ASP A 33 -6.71 -11.74 5.26
C ASP A 33 -6.37 -11.55 3.77
N ILE A 34 -5.59 -10.51 3.45
CA ILE A 34 -5.23 -10.16 2.07
C ILE A 34 -4.28 -11.20 1.47
N GLU A 35 -3.30 -11.69 2.23
CA GLU A 35 -2.40 -12.77 1.80
C GLU A 35 -3.21 -14.03 1.46
N ARG A 36 -4.13 -14.43 2.34
CA ARG A 36 -5.03 -15.56 2.11
C ARG A 36 -5.94 -15.34 0.89
N PHE A 37 -6.49 -14.13 0.76
CA PHE A 37 -7.34 -13.75 -0.36
C PHE A 37 -6.56 -13.86 -1.68
N VAL A 38 -5.41 -13.22 -1.78
CA VAL A 38 -4.54 -13.22 -2.98
C VAL A 38 -4.07 -14.63 -3.35
N GLN A 39 -3.82 -15.49 -2.36
CA GLN A 39 -3.42 -16.89 -2.59
C GLN A 39 -4.57 -17.80 -3.01
N SER A 40 -5.82 -17.46 -2.66
CA SER A 40 -6.99 -18.28 -3.02
C SER A 40 -7.20 -18.43 -4.52
N ASN A 41 -6.67 -17.47 -5.32
CA ASN A 41 -6.76 -17.45 -6.78
C ASN A 41 -8.19 -17.53 -7.34
N ALA A 42 -9.20 -17.31 -6.50
CA ALA A 42 -10.60 -17.32 -6.89
C ALA A 42 -11.06 -15.90 -7.24
N PRO A 43 -11.74 -15.71 -8.39
CA PRO A 43 -12.36 -14.42 -8.72
C PRO A 43 -13.30 -13.99 -7.60
N SER A 44 -12.93 -12.91 -6.91
CA SER A 44 -13.64 -12.38 -5.75
C SER A 44 -13.12 -10.98 -5.42
N SER A 45 -13.77 -10.30 -4.49
CA SER A 45 -13.42 -8.96 -4.03
C SER A 45 -13.31 -8.89 -2.51
N LEU A 46 -12.35 -8.12 -2.01
CA LEU A 46 -12.13 -7.81 -0.61
C LEU A 46 -12.01 -6.29 -0.44
N SER A 47 -12.81 -5.70 0.44
CA SER A 47 -12.76 -4.27 0.73
C SER A 47 -12.03 -3.99 2.03
N VAL A 48 -11.17 -2.97 2.01
CA VAL A 48 -10.41 -2.46 3.16
C VAL A 48 -10.54 -0.94 3.18
N GLN A 49 -11.41 -0.41 4.05
CA GLN A 49 -11.86 0.99 3.97
C GLN A 49 -12.33 1.31 2.55
N ASP A 50 -11.80 2.38 1.93
CA ASP A 50 -12.11 2.82 0.58
C ASP A 50 -11.34 2.05 -0.52
N LEU A 51 -10.43 1.14 -0.15
CA LEU A 51 -9.64 0.34 -1.08
C LEU A 51 -10.36 -0.98 -1.37
N VAL A 52 -10.67 -1.23 -2.63
CA VAL A 52 -11.22 -2.49 -3.11
C VAL A 52 -10.11 -3.30 -3.76
N ILE A 53 -9.97 -4.56 -3.36
CA ILE A 53 -8.98 -5.51 -3.86
C ILE A 53 -9.74 -6.61 -4.59
N GLU A 54 -9.51 -6.76 -5.89
CA GLU A 54 -10.21 -7.75 -6.71
C GLU A 54 -9.20 -8.69 -7.35
N ILE A 55 -9.54 -9.98 -7.44
CA ILE A 55 -8.82 -10.92 -8.29
C ILE A 55 -9.56 -10.97 -9.63
N VAL A 56 -8.94 -10.43 -10.67
CA VAL A 56 -9.50 -10.40 -12.03
C VAL A 56 -8.66 -11.28 -12.95
N LYS A 57 -9.33 -11.89 -13.93
CA LYS A 57 -8.64 -12.68 -14.95
C LYS A 57 -8.25 -11.76 -16.10
N MET A 58 -6.96 -11.64 -16.37
CA MET A 58 -6.43 -10.91 -17.52
C MET A 58 -5.72 -11.91 -18.43
N ARG A 59 -6.33 -12.19 -19.59
CA ARG A 59 -5.94 -13.31 -20.47
C ARG A 59 -5.95 -14.62 -19.67
N ASP A 60 -4.80 -15.29 -19.54
CA ASP A 60 -4.67 -16.57 -18.85
C ASP A 60 -4.07 -16.46 -17.44
N ALA A 61 -3.93 -15.24 -16.91
CA ALA A 61 -3.36 -15.00 -15.59
C ALA A 61 -4.33 -14.27 -14.65
N ASN A 62 -4.31 -14.65 -13.38
CA ASN A 62 -4.95 -13.90 -12.31
C ASN A 62 -4.09 -12.67 -11.97
N VAL A 63 -4.74 -11.52 -11.91
CA VAL A 63 -4.16 -10.22 -11.58
C VAL A 63 -4.94 -9.63 -10.43
N VAL A 64 -4.23 -8.99 -9.50
CA VAL A 64 -4.86 -8.22 -8.43
C VAL A 64 -5.11 -6.81 -8.93
N LYS A 65 -6.37 -6.39 -8.91
CA LYS A 65 -6.78 -5.01 -9.18
C LYS A 65 -7.05 -4.32 -7.86
N LEU A 66 -6.27 -3.28 -7.57
CA LEU A 66 -6.50 -2.36 -6.47
C LEU A 66 -7.28 -1.16 -7.00
N THR A 67 -8.42 -0.84 -6.41
CA THR A 67 -9.23 0.31 -6.78
C THR A 67 -9.40 1.22 -5.56
N LEU A 68 -9.02 2.48 -5.69
CA LEU A 68 -9.27 3.52 -4.70
C LEU A 68 -9.94 4.70 -5.41
N ARG A 69 -11.23 4.93 -5.10
CA ARG A 69 -12.08 5.88 -5.82
C ARG A 69 -12.08 5.53 -7.32
N ASP A 70 -11.65 6.45 -8.18
CA ASP A 70 -11.64 6.29 -9.64
C ASP A 70 -10.27 5.86 -10.19
N THR A 71 -9.28 5.61 -9.33
CA THR A 71 -7.95 5.14 -9.75
C THR A 71 -7.82 3.64 -9.49
N CYS A 72 -7.36 2.91 -10.51
CA CYS A 72 -7.04 1.49 -10.38
C CYS A 72 -5.55 1.23 -10.62
N LEU A 73 -5.02 0.20 -9.96
CA LEU A 73 -3.68 -0.32 -10.16
C LEU A 73 -3.76 -1.84 -10.30
N TYR A 74 -3.15 -2.36 -11.37
CA TYR A 74 -3.10 -3.78 -11.65
C TYR A 74 -1.72 -4.33 -11.31
N MET A 75 -1.68 -5.41 -10.54
CA MET A 75 -0.43 -6.00 -10.07
C MET A 75 -0.51 -7.52 -10.07
N LYS A 76 0.64 -8.18 -10.21
CA LYS A 76 0.71 -9.63 -9.99
C LYS A 76 0.43 -9.93 -8.51
N PRO A 77 -0.24 -11.05 -8.19
CA PRO A 77 -0.36 -11.56 -6.81
C PRO A 77 0.97 -11.52 -6.04
N SER A 78 2.07 -11.94 -6.67
CA SER A 78 3.41 -11.92 -6.07
C SER A 78 3.91 -10.51 -5.73
N THR A 79 3.54 -9.49 -6.51
CA THR A 79 3.88 -8.09 -6.23
C THR A 79 3.16 -7.59 -4.98
N VAL A 80 1.88 -7.93 -4.80
CA VAL A 80 1.13 -7.60 -3.57
C VAL A 80 1.79 -8.24 -2.35
N LEU A 81 2.14 -9.53 -2.43
CA LEU A 81 2.83 -10.23 -1.34
C LEU A 81 4.22 -9.64 -1.06
N PHE A 82 4.94 -9.21 -2.10
CA PHE A 82 6.23 -8.55 -1.94
C PHE A 82 6.11 -7.20 -1.21
N MET A 83 5.03 -6.45 -1.42
CA MET A 83 4.81 -5.19 -0.69
C MET A 83 4.76 -5.38 0.82
N PHE A 84 4.19 -6.48 1.32
CA PHE A 84 4.19 -6.77 2.76
C PHE A 84 5.59 -7.06 3.31
N LYS A 85 6.53 -7.51 2.48
CA LYS A 85 7.94 -7.62 2.90
C LYS A 85 8.61 -6.25 3.04
N LEU A 86 8.11 -5.24 2.33
CA LEU A 86 8.59 -3.86 2.41
C LEU A 86 7.96 -3.05 3.55
N GLU A 87 6.89 -3.56 4.19
CA GLU A 87 6.20 -2.91 5.30
C GLU A 87 7.19 -2.43 6.38
N HIS A 88 8.07 -3.32 6.84
CA HIS A 88 9.04 -2.99 7.88
C HIS A 88 10.02 -1.90 7.44
N CYS A 89 10.40 -1.87 6.16
CA CYS A 89 11.25 -0.82 5.60
C CYS A 89 10.53 0.54 5.64
N VAL A 90 9.26 0.58 5.24
CA VAL A 90 8.44 1.80 5.25
C VAL A 90 8.27 2.35 6.67
N GLU A 91 7.92 1.50 7.64
CA GLU A 91 7.71 1.94 9.03
C GLU A 91 9.02 2.39 9.68
N ASN A 92 10.13 1.72 9.37
CA ASN A 92 11.46 2.09 9.88
C ASN A 92 11.91 3.46 9.35
N VAL A 93 11.84 3.68 8.03
CA VAL A 93 12.18 4.97 7.41
C VAL A 93 11.27 6.08 7.92
N TYR A 94 9.97 5.80 8.08
CA TYR A 94 9.03 6.76 8.65
C TYR A 94 9.41 7.17 10.08
N SER A 95 9.70 6.18 10.92
CA SER A 95 10.10 6.41 12.32
C SER A 95 11.39 7.23 12.42
N GLU A 96 12.38 6.92 11.58
CA GLU A 96 13.63 7.67 11.49
C GLU A 96 13.39 9.14 11.10
N LEU A 97 12.58 9.39 10.07
CA LEU A 97 12.22 10.75 9.64
C LEU A 97 11.48 11.54 10.73
N CYS A 98 10.58 10.89 11.48
CA CYS A 98 9.92 11.51 12.63
C CYS A 98 10.94 11.93 13.69
N GLN A 99 11.90 11.06 14.04
CA GLN A 99 12.95 11.38 15.00
C GLN A 99 13.79 12.59 14.56
N TYR A 100 14.25 12.61 13.30
CA TYR A 100 14.99 13.75 12.75
C TYR A 100 14.19 15.05 12.85
N THR A 101 12.91 15.01 12.48
CA THR A 101 12.03 16.18 12.55
C THR A 101 11.88 16.69 13.99
N HIS A 102 11.72 15.79 14.96
CA HIS A 102 11.67 16.14 16.37
C HIS A 102 12.97 16.76 16.86
N THR A 103 14.12 16.19 16.50
CA THR A 103 15.45 16.72 16.86
C THR A 103 15.67 18.11 16.29
N VAL A 104 15.36 18.31 15.00
CA VAL A 104 15.49 19.62 14.34
C VAL A 104 14.59 20.65 15.02
N ASN A 105 13.31 20.31 15.24
CA ASN A 105 12.36 21.21 15.92
C ASN A 105 12.79 21.56 17.35
N GLY A 106 13.38 20.61 18.09
CA GLY A 106 13.93 20.86 19.42
C GLY A 106 15.08 21.86 19.39
N LYS A 107 15.99 21.76 18.42
CA LYS A 107 17.10 22.70 18.24
C LYS A 107 16.63 24.11 17.86
N PHE A 108 15.64 24.23 16.97
CA PHE A 108 15.09 25.53 16.57
C PHE A 108 14.28 26.23 17.66
N LYS A 109 13.65 25.49 18.58
CA LYS A 109 12.96 26.07 19.75
C LYS A 109 13.91 26.52 20.86
N SER A 110 15.17 26.13 20.80
CA SER A 110 16.20 26.46 21.79
C SER A 110 17.04 27.69 21.40
N ILE A 111 16.71 28.36 20.30
CA ILE A 111 17.28 29.64 19.82
C ILE A 111 16.21 30.70 20.00
#